data_AF-K9BFS9-F1
#
_entry.id   AF-K9BFS9-F1
#
_cell.length_a   1.000
_cell.length_b   1.000
_cell.length_c   1.000
_cell.angle_alpha   90.00
_cell.angle_beta   90.00
_cell.angle_gamma   90.00
#
_symmetry.space_group_name_H-M   'P 1'
#
loop_
_entity.id
_entity.type
_entity.pdbx_description
1 polymer ?
#
loop_
_entity_poly.entity_id
_entity_poly.type
_entity_poly.pdbx_seq_one_letter_code
_entity_poly.pdbx_strand_id
1 'polypeptide(L)'
;MYKKILILSLLLSAGCTDSYKKVADIERSDYLAMTTFVNRLSKQLVDLDSQVRADKNQVRFNNIDANSSYFFLPEQHWLDIKVSKRPDLESWSEVVVSSRYPNDYQASKNEALKYCRDLLKLANPNFADVFNQLSKEFEASSPGRKYNSLLKTEGLYLIVLDGEPFERGAPFVCSVTQSS
;
A
#
# COMPACT_ATOMS: atom_id res chain seq x y z
N MET A 1 46.82 -20.54 -47.42
CA MET A 1 45.38 -20.22 -47.51
C MET A 1 44.85 -19.96 -46.10
N TYR A 2 44.39 -18.74 -45.83
CA TYR A 2 43.83 -18.28 -44.55
C TYR A 2 42.45 -18.95 -44.31
N LYS A 3 42.22 -19.63 -43.18
CA LYS A 3 41.72 -19.14 -41.88
C LYS A 3 40.33 -18.46 -41.98
N LYS A 4 39.29 -19.13 -41.46
CA LYS A 4 38.48 -18.72 -40.28
C LYS A 4 37.17 -19.52 -40.21
N ILE A 5 37.04 -20.32 -39.16
CA ILE A 5 35.76 -20.85 -38.67
C ILE A 5 35.02 -19.64 -38.08
N LEU A 6 33.85 -19.33 -38.62
CA LEU A 6 32.95 -18.33 -38.04
C LEU A 6 32.28 -18.96 -36.81
N ILE A 7 32.86 -18.71 -35.63
CA ILE A 7 32.16 -18.88 -34.37
C ILE A 7 31.23 -17.66 -34.27
N LEU A 8 29.97 -17.85 -34.63
CA LEU A 8 28.93 -16.86 -34.36
C LEU A 8 28.68 -16.90 -32.85
N SER A 9 29.33 -15.98 -32.16
CA SER A 9 29.11 -15.63 -30.77
C SER A 9 27.61 -15.44 -30.53
N LEU A 10 26.99 -16.35 -29.79
CA LEU A 10 25.80 -16.00 -29.01
C LEU A 10 26.23 -14.92 -28.03
N LEU A 11 25.99 -13.67 -28.41
CA LEU A 11 25.83 -12.58 -27.46
C LEU A 11 24.68 -12.98 -26.54
N LEU A 12 25.03 -13.54 -25.39
CA LEU A 12 24.21 -13.44 -24.19
C LEU A 12 24.00 -11.94 -24.00
N SER A 13 22.89 -11.43 -24.51
CA SER A 13 22.27 -10.25 -23.94
C SER A 13 21.99 -10.63 -22.49
N ALA A 14 22.95 -10.33 -21.62
CA ALA A 14 22.65 -9.95 -20.25
C ALA A 14 21.74 -8.74 -20.37
N GLY A 15 20.46 -9.00 -20.69
CA GLY A 15 19.40 -8.05 -20.43
C GLY A 15 19.59 -7.67 -18.98
N CYS A 16 19.70 -6.36 -18.74
CA CYS A 16 19.71 -5.77 -17.43
C CYS A 16 18.75 -6.57 -16.57
N THR A 17 19.29 -7.43 -15.69
CA THR A 17 18.55 -7.91 -14.56
C THR A 17 18.31 -6.64 -13.79
N ASP A 18 17.15 -6.02 -13.97
CA ASP A 18 16.62 -5.09 -12.99
C ASP A 18 16.68 -5.87 -11.69
N SER A 19 17.74 -5.62 -10.93
CA SER A 19 17.92 -6.23 -9.63
C SER A 19 16.85 -5.56 -8.79
N TYR A 20 15.66 -6.17 -8.76
CA TYR A 20 14.61 -5.84 -7.82
C TYR A 20 15.23 -5.95 -6.42
N LYS A 21 15.74 -4.82 -5.92
CA LYS A 21 16.25 -4.72 -4.56
C LYS A 21 15.07 -4.97 -3.63
N LYS A 22 15.23 -5.78 -2.59
CA LYS A 22 14.15 -5.89 -1.60
C LYS A 22 13.92 -4.50 -1.00
N VAL A 23 12.72 -4.23 -0.50
CA VAL A 23 12.45 -2.95 0.18
C VAL A 23 13.47 -2.71 1.31
N ALA A 24 13.93 -3.77 1.98
CA ALA A 24 14.99 -3.72 2.99
C ALA A 24 16.38 -3.33 2.47
N ASP A 25 16.65 -3.48 1.16
CA ASP A 25 17.97 -3.26 0.54
C ASP A 25 18.13 -1.85 -0.06
N ILE A 26 17.12 -0.99 0.12
CA ILE A 26 17.13 0.39 -0.37
C ILE A 26 17.78 1.28 0.68
N GLU A 27 18.74 2.10 0.26
CA GLU A 27 19.43 3.03 1.16
C GLU A 27 18.47 4.12 1.65
N ARG A 28 18.66 4.58 2.90
CA ARG A 28 17.77 5.53 3.56
C ARG A 28 17.56 6.83 2.76
N SER A 29 18.54 7.22 1.94
CA SER A 29 18.52 8.39 1.05
C SER A 29 17.61 8.24 -0.17
N ASP A 30 17.34 7.01 -0.60
CA ASP A 30 16.54 6.72 -1.80
C ASP A 30 15.04 6.61 -1.49
N TYR A 31 14.65 6.57 -0.21
CA TYR A 31 13.25 6.65 0.18
C TYR A 31 12.75 8.08 -0.02
N LEU A 32 11.77 8.23 -0.90
CA LEU A 32 10.99 9.46 -0.96
C LEU A 32 10.32 9.68 0.40
N ALA A 33 10.65 10.79 1.05
CA ALA A 33 9.89 11.25 2.20
C ALA A 33 8.41 11.33 1.81
N MET A 34 7.52 10.77 2.63
CA MET A 34 6.07 10.75 2.35
C MET A 34 5.47 12.17 2.23
N THR A 35 6.24 13.23 2.49
CA THR A 35 5.92 14.63 2.13
C THR A 35 5.71 14.87 0.64
N THR A 36 6.35 14.11 -0.25
CA THR A 36 6.06 14.19 -1.69
C THR A 36 4.81 13.37 -2.08
N PHE A 37 4.36 12.49 -1.18
CA PHE A 37 3.29 11.51 -1.41
C PHE A 37 1.92 12.16 -1.53
N VAL A 38 1.56 13.10 -0.63
CA VAL A 38 0.22 13.72 -0.60
C VAL A 38 -0.09 14.52 -1.88
N ASN A 39 0.87 15.29 -2.38
CA ASN A 39 0.70 16.05 -3.62
C ASN A 39 0.58 15.13 -4.85
N ARG A 40 1.29 13.99 -4.87
CA ARG A 40 1.17 12.99 -5.94
C ARG A 40 -0.14 12.20 -5.83
N LEU A 41 -0.56 11.86 -4.61
CA LEU A 41 -1.84 11.21 -4.31
C LEU A 41 -3.02 12.02 -4.81
N SER A 42 -3.05 13.32 -4.51
CA SER A 42 -4.15 14.19 -4.91
C SER A 42 -4.32 14.26 -6.44
N LYS A 43 -3.25 13.98 -7.21
CA LYS A 43 -3.31 13.87 -8.67
C LYS A 43 -3.75 12.49 -9.18
N GLN A 44 -3.62 11.44 -8.37
CA GLN A 44 -4.01 10.07 -8.71
C GLN A 44 -5.43 9.75 -8.24
N LEU A 45 -5.89 10.40 -7.18
CA LEU A 45 -7.17 10.18 -6.53
C LEU A 45 -8.16 11.32 -6.84
N VAL A 46 -8.18 11.79 -8.08
CA VAL A 46 -8.98 12.97 -8.49
C VAL A 46 -10.48 12.74 -8.38
N ASP A 47 -10.92 11.49 -8.42
CA ASP A 47 -12.33 11.11 -8.31
C ASP A 47 -12.79 10.95 -6.85
N LEU A 48 -11.90 11.15 -5.87
CA LEU A 48 -12.23 11.11 -4.45
C LEU A 48 -12.32 12.53 -3.89
N ASP A 49 -13.32 12.75 -3.04
CA ASP A 49 -13.36 13.93 -2.18
C ASP A 49 -12.15 13.93 -1.23
N SER A 50 -11.62 15.12 -0.93
CA SER A 50 -10.43 15.26 -0.11
C SER A 50 -10.59 16.31 0.97
N GLN A 51 -10.15 15.98 2.18
CA GLN A 51 -10.18 16.90 3.31
C GLN A 51 -8.82 16.92 4.01
N VAL A 52 -8.33 18.12 4.29
CA VAL A 52 -7.18 18.34 5.17
C VAL A 52 -7.71 18.68 6.56
N ARG A 53 -7.25 17.95 7.58
CA ARG A 53 -7.61 18.25 8.98
C ARG A 53 -7.11 19.64 9.36
N ALA A 54 -7.81 20.33 10.27
CA ALA A 54 -7.54 21.72 10.63
C ALA A 54 -6.09 21.97 11.10
N ASP A 55 -5.49 20.99 11.78
CA ASP A 55 -4.11 21.00 12.27
C ASP A 55 -3.06 20.56 11.22
N LYS A 56 -3.48 20.28 9.99
CA LYS A 56 -2.62 19.98 8.81
C LYS A 56 -1.69 18.77 8.98
N ASN A 57 -2.01 17.86 9.89
CA ASN A 57 -1.25 16.62 10.09
C ASN A 57 -1.96 15.38 9.54
N GLN A 58 -3.14 15.55 8.93
CA GLN A 58 -3.88 14.47 8.29
C GLN A 58 -4.52 14.98 7.00
N VAL A 59 -4.43 14.18 5.95
CA VAL A 59 -5.26 14.30 4.75
C VAL A 59 -6.07 13.02 4.60
N ARG A 60 -7.35 13.16 4.27
CA ARG A 60 -8.26 12.06 3.98
C ARG A 60 -8.78 12.17 2.55
N PHE A 61 -8.93 11.03 1.89
CA PHE A 61 -9.56 10.89 0.59
C PHE A 61 -10.68 9.85 0.67
N ASN A 62 -11.85 10.15 0.11
CA ASN A 62 -13.00 9.25 0.16
C ASN A 62 -14.01 9.47 -0.98
N ASN A 63 -14.79 8.45 -1.30
CA ASN A 63 -15.77 8.44 -2.39
C ASN A 63 -17.17 9.00 -2.04
N ILE A 64 -17.42 9.39 -0.79
CA ILE A 64 -18.71 9.89 -0.27
C ILE A 64 -18.54 11.30 0.30
N ASP A 65 -17.76 11.44 1.39
CA ASP A 65 -17.50 12.71 2.08
C ASP A 65 -16.32 12.54 3.02
N ALA A 66 -15.18 13.18 2.74
CA ALA A 66 -13.97 13.07 3.55
C ALA A 66 -14.12 13.62 4.98
N ASN A 67 -15.14 14.45 5.25
CA ASN A 67 -15.47 14.96 6.59
C ASN A 67 -16.22 13.94 7.46
N SER A 68 -16.81 12.92 6.86
CA SER A 68 -17.63 11.94 7.56
C SER A 68 -16.81 10.96 8.39
N SER A 69 -17.37 10.59 9.54
CA SER A 69 -16.89 9.46 10.33
C SER A 69 -17.57 8.18 9.83
N TYR A 70 -16.84 7.34 9.10
CA TYR A 70 -17.41 6.12 8.46
C TYR A 70 -17.83 5.04 9.45
N PHE A 71 -17.55 5.23 10.75
CA PHE A 71 -18.19 4.47 11.83
C PHE A 71 -19.73 4.50 11.74
N PHE A 72 -20.33 5.48 11.03
CA PHE A 72 -21.78 5.67 10.93
C PHE A 72 -22.39 5.34 9.56
N LEU A 73 -21.63 4.81 8.59
CA LEU A 73 -22.16 4.40 7.28
C LEU A 73 -22.05 2.89 7.06
N PRO A 74 -22.77 2.06 7.85
CA PRO A 74 -22.57 0.62 7.78
C PRO A 74 -23.19 -0.08 6.57
N GLU A 75 -24.23 0.51 5.99
CA GLU A 75 -25.00 -0.15 4.92
C GLU A 75 -24.57 0.27 3.52
N GLN A 76 -23.46 1.01 3.38
CA GLN A 76 -22.98 1.54 2.11
C GLN A 76 -21.52 1.16 1.89
N HIS A 77 -21.13 1.03 0.62
CA HIS A 77 -19.72 0.92 0.27
C HIS A 77 -19.00 2.23 0.55
N TRP A 78 -17.83 2.16 1.17
CA TRP A 78 -16.95 3.31 1.34
C TRP A 78 -15.47 2.92 1.30
N LEU A 79 -14.65 3.86 0.85
CA LEU A 79 -13.19 3.78 0.78
C LEU A 79 -12.59 4.99 1.48
N ASP A 80 -11.83 4.80 2.55
CA ASP A 80 -11.16 5.87 3.30
C ASP A 80 -9.64 5.69 3.19
N ILE A 81 -8.97 6.68 2.59
CA ILE A 81 -7.51 6.72 2.50
C ILE A 81 -7.03 7.88 3.35
N LYS A 82 -6.33 7.57 4.44
CA LYS A 82 -5.73 8.55 5.34
C LYS A 82 -4.23 8.58 5.14
N VAL A 83 -3.67 9.78 5.09
CA VAL A 83 -2.23 10.01 5.23
C VAL A 83 -2.04 10.88 6.44
N SER A 84 -1.15 10.50 7.36
CA SER A 84 -0.93 11.23 8.61
C SER A 84 0.55 11.50 8.86
N LYS A 85 0.82 12.60 9.58
CA LYS A 85 2.11 12.89 10.19
C LYS A 85 2.13 12.30 11.58
N ARG A 86 3.27 11.75 11.96
CA ARG A 86 3.55 11.41 13.35
C ARG A 86 3.54 12.68 14.21
N PRO A 87 3.01 12.66 15.46
CA PRO A 87 2.92 13.85 16.30
C PRO A 87 4.26 14.56 16.56
N ASP A 88 5.35 13.81 16.50
CA ASP A 88 6.73 14.24 16.72
C ASP A 88 7.50 14.57 15.43
N LEU A 89 6.91 14.37 14.25
CA LEU A 89 7.55 14.57 12.96
C LEU A 89 6.79 15.57 12.09
N GLU A 90 7.50 16.50 11.45
CA GLU A 90 6.91 17.37 10.41
C GLU A 90 6.61 16.61 9.11
N SER A 91 7.19 15.42 8.96
CA SER A 91 7.04 14.53 7.82
C SER A 91 5.82 13.62 7.97
N TRP A 92 5.14 13.39 6.85
CA TRP A 92 4.15 12.30 6.74
C TRP A 92 4.86 10.97 7.00
N SER A 93 4.18 10.06 7.66
CA SER A 93 4.80 8.80 8.12
C SER A 93 3.85 7.62 8.09
N GLU A 94 2.55 7.84 7.90
CA GLU A 94 1.56 6.76 7.88
C GLU A 94 0.58 6.93 6.72
N VAL A 95 0.25 5.81 6.08
CA VAL A 95 -0.85 5.66 5.14
C VAL A 95 -1.77 4.57 5.66
N VAL A 96 -3.06 4.86 5.78
CA VAL A 96 -4.10 3.89 6.14
C VAL A 96 -5.13 3.86 5.03
N VAL A 97 -5.37 2.69 4.46
CA VAL A 97 -6.45 2.43 3.51
C VAL A 97 -7.46 1.54 4.18
N SER A 98 -8.71 1.97 4.21
CA SER A 98 -9.83 1.19 4.73
C SER A 98 -10.91 1.10 3.67
N SER A 99 -11.33 -0.10 3.30
CA SER A 99 -12.42 -0.33 2.35
C SER A 99 -13.47 -1.21 2.98
N ARG A 100 -14.74 -0.88 2.74
CA ARG A 100 -15.89 -1.67 3.15
C ARG A 100 -16.86 -1.84 2.00
N TYR A 101 -17.18 -3.08 1.69
CA TYR A 101 -18.36 -3.48 0.92
C TYR A 101 -19.31 -4.24 1.85
N PRO A 102 -20.58 -3.81 2.00
CA PRO A 102 -21.55 -4.52 2.82
C PRO A 102 -21.67 -5.98 2.39
N ASN A 103 -21.50 -6.90 3.35
CA ASN A 103 -21.57 -8.35 3.14
C ASN A 103 -20.57 -8.93 2.11
N ASP A 104 -19.56 -8.16 1.67
CA ASP A 104 -18.52 -8.62 0.75
C ASP A 104 -17.12 -8.29 1.28
N TYR A 105 -16.68 -9.13 2.21
CA TYR A 105 -15.34 -9.05 2.77
C TYR A 105 -14.24 -9.18 1.71
N GLN A 106 -14.46 -10.00 0.67
CA GLN A 106 -13.45 -10.23 -0.36
C GLN A 106 -13.26 -8.99 -1.24
N ALA A 107 -14.34 -8.30 -1.60
CA ALA A 107 -14.27 -7.01 -2.29
C ALA A 107 -13.56 -5.95 -1.42
N SER A 108 -13.91 -5.87 -0.13
CA SER A 108 -13.28 -4.97 0.85
C SER A 108 -11.76 -5.17 0.92
N LYS A 109 -11.34 -6.43 1.07
CA LYS A 109 -9.92 -6.82 1.09
C LYS A 109 -9.21 -6.48 -0.21
N ASN A 110 -9.78 -6.87 -1.35
CA ASN A 110 -9.17 -6.66 -2.66
C ASN A 110 -9.00 -5.17 -2.98
N GLU A 111 -10.01 -4.35 -2.68
CA GLU A 111 -9.93 -2.89 -2.90
C GLU A 111 -8.88 -2.25 -2.01
N ALA A 112 -8.91 -2.53 -0.70
CA ALA A 112 -7.93 -1.97 0.25
C ALA A 112 -6.49 -2.33 -0.12
N LEU A 113 -6.21 -3.61 -0.44
CA LEU A 113 -4.89 -4.06 -0.85
C LEU A 113 -4.43 -3.44 -2.17
N LYS A 114 -5.35 -3.29 -3.14
CA LYS A 114 -5.05 -2.63 -4.43
C LYS A 114 -4.59 -1.19 -4.21
N TYR A 115 -5.37 -0.39 -3.48
CA TYR A 115 -4.99 0.99 -3.19
C TYR A 115 -3.71 1.06 -2.38
N CYS A 116 -3.57 0.27 -1.31
CA CYS A 116 -2.35 0.29 -0.48
C CYS A 116 -1.09 0.03 -1.32
N ARG A 117 -1.14 -1.01 -2.17
CA ARG A 117 -0.06 -1.36 -3.12
C ARG A 117 0.21 -0.23 -4.11
N ASP A 118 -0.82 0.26 -4.79
CA ASP A 118 -0.65 1.20 -5.91
C ASP A 118 -0.21 2.59 -5.42
N LEU A 119 -0.66 3.00 -4.24
CA LEU A 119 -0.20 4.22 -3.61
C LEU A 119 1.26 4.09 -3.17
N LEU A 120 1.64 3.01 -2.48
CA LEU A 120 3.01 2.87 -1.96
C LEU A 120 4.06 2.67 -3.07
N LYS A 121 3.67 2.17 -4.25
CA LYS A 121 4.53 2.22 -5.45
C LYS A 121 5.02 3.64 -5.79
N LEU A 122 4.25 4.68 -5.46
CA LEU A 122 4.64 6.08 -5.68
C LEU A 122 5.79 6.52 -4.78
N ALA A 123 5.96 5.88 -3.63
CA ALA A 123 7.09 6.08 -2.73
C ALA A 123 8.26 5.16 -3.10
N ASN A 124 7.98 3.90 -3.44
CA ASN A 124 8.98 2.91 -3.81
C ASN A 124 8.35 1.79 -4.66
N PRO A 125 8.83 1.55 -5.89
CA PRO A 125 8.24 0.56 -6.80
C PRO A 125 8.27 -0.88 -6.26
N ASN A 126 9.21 -1.21 -5.37
CA ASN A 126 9.38 -2.57 -4.83
C ASN A 126 8.28 -2.97 -3.84
N PHE A 127 7.43 -2.04 -3.41
CA PHE A 127 6.23 -2.37 -2.63
C PHE A 127 5.25 -3.28 -3.38
N ALA A 128 5.28 -3.29 -4.71
CA ALA A 128 4.43 -4.17 -5.51
C ALA A 128 4.60 -5.65 -5.10
N ASP A 129 5.85 -6.11 -5.03
CA ASP A 129 6.18 -7.49 -4.72
C ASP A 129 5.97 -7.82 -3.23
N VAL A 130 6.29 -6.87 -2.36
CA VAL A 130 6.00 -6.97 -0.92
C VAL A 130 4.51 -7.23 -0.68
N PHE A 131 3.63 -6.44 -1.31
CA PHE A 131 2.18 -6.62 -1.13
C PHE A 131 1.65 -7.91 -1.75
N ASN A 132 2.21 -8.36 -2.87
CA ASN A 132 1.86 -9.66 -3.44
C ASN A 132 2.22 -10.82 -2.50
N GLN A 133 3.37 -10.74 -1.81
CA GLN A 133 3.78 -11.72 -0.82
C GLN A 133 2.92 -11.63 0.45
N LEU A 134 2.71 -10.43 0.99
CA LEU A 134 1.91 -10.22 2.20
C LEU A 134 0.46 -10.69 2.03
N SER A 135 -0.14 -10.46 0.86
CA SER A 135 -1.48 -10.96 0.58
C SER A 135 -1.54 -12.48 0.67
N LYS A 136 -0.54 -13.19 0.12
CA LYS A 136 -0.47 -14.66 0.24
C LYS A 136 -0.24 -15.13 1.68
N GLU A 137 0.64 -14.44 2.43
CA GLU A 137 0.89 -14.73 3.85
C GLU A 137 -0.38 -14.53 4.68
N PHE A 138 -1.14 -13.46 4.40
CA PHE A 138 -2.42 -13.18 5.05
C PHE A 138 -3.47 -14.26 4.73
N GLU A 139 -3.63 -14.67 3.47
CA GLU A 139 -4.56 -15.76 3.12
C GLU A 139 -4.17 -17.08 3.81
N ALA A 140 -2.87 -17.38 3.89
CA ALA A 140 -2.40 -18.61 4.54
C ALA A 140 -2.64 -18.62 6.05
N SER A 141 -2.65 -17.45 6.70
CA SER A 141 -2.92 -17.32 8.15
C SER A 141 -4.41 -17.21 8.50
N SER A 142 -5.27 -16.98 7.51
CA SER A 142 -6.72 -16.77 7.66
C SER A 142 -7.58 -18.00 8.02
N PRO A 143 -7.27 -19.26 7.61
CA PRO A 143 -8.21 -20.37 7.76
C PRO A 143 -8.60 -20.65 9.22
N GLY A 144 -9.91 -20.75 9.48
CA GLY A 144 -10.47 -21.10 10.79
C GLY A 144 -10.45 -19.98 11.83
N ARG A 145 -10.02 -18.76 11.46
CA ARG A 145 -9.99 -17.62 12.38
C ARG A 145 -11.20 -16.72 12.18
N LYS A 146 -11.77 -16.25 13.29
CA LYS A 146 -12.81 -15.21 13.29
C LYS A 146 -12.24 -13.85 12.90
N TYR A 147 -10.99 -13.59 13.31
CA TYR A 147 -10.23 -12.37 13.06
C TYR A 147 -8.88 -12.74 12.47
N ASN A 148 -8.45 -12.06 11.41
CA ASN A 148 -7.11 -12.24 10.89
C ASN A 148 -6.37 -10.91 10.79
N SER A 149 -5.17 -10.90 11.34
CA SER A 149 -4.26 -9.77 11.26
C SER A 149 -2.87 -10.29 10.93
N LEU A 150 -2.16 -9.53 10.08
CA LEU A 150 -0.77 -9.77 9.74
C LEU A 150 0.01 -8.49 9.99
N LEU A 151 1.08 -8.62 10.78
CA LEU A 151 2.04 -7.56 11.02
C LEU A 151 3.38 -7.97 10.42
N LYS A 152 3.96 -7.11 9.60
CA LYS A 152 5.26 -7.33 8.95
C LYS A 152 6.11 -6.07 8.98
N THR A 153 7.41 -6.24 9.20
CA THR A 153 8.39 -5.17 8.99
C THR A 153 9.17 -5.44 7.71
N GLU A 154 9.21 -4.45 6.81
CA GLU A 154 9.94 -4.49 5.54
C GLU A 154 10.83 -3.24 5.44
N GLY A 155 12.13 -3.40 5.74
CA GLY A 155 13.04 -2.27 5.88
C GLY A 155 12.61 -1.35 7.04
N LEU A 156 12.35 -0.07 6.74
CA LEU A 156 11.85 0.91 7.72
C LEU A 156 10.32 0.89 7.87
N TYR A 157 9.60 0.10 7.10
CA TYR A 157 8.14 0.12 7.09
C TYR A 157 7.56 -0.96 7.98
N LEU A 158 6.65 -0.56 8.86
CA LEU A 158 5.73 -1.44 9.56
C LEU A 158 4.43 -1.51 8.76
N ILE A 159 4.06 -2.71 8.32
CA ILE A 159 2.86 -2.98 7.54
C ILE A 159 1.91 -3.82 8.41
N VAL A 160 0.67 -3.36 8.52
CA VAL A 160 -0.40 -4.05 9.23
C VAL A 160 -1.55 -4.27 8.26
N LEU A 161 -1.91 -5.53 8.04
CA LEU A 161 -3.12 -5.94 7.35
C LEU A 161 -4.09 -6.45 8.41
N ASP A 162 -5.27 -5.87 8.47
CA ASP A 162 -6.27 -6.21 9.47
C ASP A 162 -7.64 -6.37 8.82
N GLY A 163 -8.31 -7.48 9.12
CA GLY A 163 -9.62 -7.77 8.59
C GLY A 163 -10.34 -8.86 9.38
N GLU A 164 -11.59 -8.59 9.70
CA GLU A 164 -12.50 -9.59 10.26
C GLU A 164 -13.47 -10.05 9.15
N PRO A 165 -13.44 -11.32 8.72
CA PRO A 165 -14.52 -11.90 7.92
C PRO A 165 -15.76 -12.07 8.82
N PHE A 166 -16.39 -10.96 9.19
CA PHE A 166 -17.64 -10.94 9.95
C PHE A 166 -18.83 -10.92 8.99
N GLU A 167 -19.95 -11.52 9.40
CA GLU A 167 -21.16 -11.71 8.59
C GLU A 167 -21.76 -10.41 8.01
N ARG A 168 -21.34 -9.23 8.50
CA ARG A 168 -21.84 -7.91 8.06
C ARG A 168 -20.86 -7.13 7.16
N GLY A 169 -19.73 -7.71 6.77
CA GLY A 169 -18.72 -7.05 5.95
C GLY A 169 -18.03 -5.89 6.69
N ALA A 170 -17.24 -6.21 7.72
CA ALA A 170 -16.36 -5.24 8.37
C ALA A 170 -15.34 -4.68 7.36
N PRO A 171 -14.84 -3.44 7.56
CA PRO A 171 -13.81 -2.92 6.66
C PRO A 171 -12.55 -3.76 6.74
N PHE A 172 -11.89 -3.93 5.60
CA PHE A 172 -10.51 -4.39 5.57
C PHE A 172 -9.59 -3.16 5.65
N VAL A 173 -8.55 -3.25 6.46
CA VAL A 173 -7.61 -2.17 6.73
C VAL A 173 -6.21 -2.59 6.32
N CYS A 174 -5.55 -1.74 5.53
CA CYS A 174 -4.11 -1.76 5.29
C CYS A 174 -3.48 -0.51 5.89
N SER A 175 -2.60 -0.67 6.86
CA SER A 175 -1.81 0.43 7.42
C SER A 175 -0.33 0.22 7.11
N VAL A 176 0.35 1.27 6.67
CA VAL A 176 1.79 1.30 6.47
C VAL A 176 2.37 2.51 7.16
N THR A 177 3.23 2.26 8.13
CA THR A 177 3.94 3.28 8.88
C THR A 177 5.43 3.22 8.56
N GLN A 178 6.02 4.33 8.14
CA GLN A 178 7.45 4.49 7.99
C GLN A 178 8.08 4.86 9.32
N SER A 179 9.08 4.08 9.76
CA SER A 179 9.89 4.37 10.92
C SER A 179 10.91 5.45 10.61
N SER A 180 11.13 6.32 11.59
CA SER A 180 11.90 7.55 11.47
C SER A 180 13.36 7.33 11.16
#